data_AF-Q92K50-F1
#
_entry.id   AF-Q92K50-F1
#
_cell.length_a   1.000
_cell.length_b   1.000
_cell.length_c   1.000
_cell.angle_alpha   90.00
_cell.angle_beta   90.00
_cell.angle_gamma   90.00
#
_symmetry.space_group_name_H-M   'P 1'
#
loop_
_entity.id
_entity.type
_entity.pdbx_description
1 polymer ?
#
loop_
_entity_poly.entity_id
_entity_poly.type
_entity_poly.pdbx_seq_one_letter_code
_entity_poly.pdbx_strand_id
1 'polypeptide(L)' 'MLLGRNTENRETSFRIASQGNVETFYWIDGEIGYAVTGEVPRELLQKVADECYRQFEGSESS' A
#
# COMPACT_ATOMS: atom_id res chain seq x y z
N MET A 1 8.07 1.85 8.45
CA MET A 1 7.98 1.30 7.10
C MET A 1 8.38 -0.17 7.18
N LEU A 2 7.44 -1.08 6.96
CA LEU A 2 7.69 -2.53 6.87
C LEU A 2 7.58 -2.91 5.39
N LEU A 3 8.66 -3.45 4.82
CA LEU A 3 8.74 -3.88 3.42
C LEU A 3 8.84 -5.41 3.41
N GLY A 4 7.90 -6.08 2.72
CA GLY A 4 7.89 -7.52 2.53
C GLY A 4 8.08 -7.87 1.06
N ARG A 5 9.01 -8.79 0.75
CA ARG A 5 9.22 -9.31 -0.61
C ARG A 5 8.41 -10.60 -0.78
N ASN A 6 7.48 -10.64 -1.74
CA ASN A 6 6.77 -11.86 -2.12
C ASN A 6 7.12 -12.22 -3.57
N THR A 7 8.01 -13.19 -3.76
CA THR A 7 8.59 -13.55 -5.07
C THR A 7 7.61 -14.27 -6.01
N GLU A 8 6.42 -14.66 -5.54
CA GLU A 8 5.43 -15.40 -6.32
C GLU A 8 4.29 -14.51 -6.85
N ASN A 9 4.10 -13.32 -6.27
CA ASN A 9 2.95 -12.47 -6.57
C ASN A 9 3.31 -11.38 -7.59
N ARG A 10 3.19 -11.70 -8.88
CA ARG A 10 3.42 -10.76 -10.00
C ARG A 10 2.23 -9.85 -10.32
N GLU A 11 1.10 -10.01 -9.64
CA GLU A 11 -0.11 -9.22 -9.85
C GLU A 11 -0.28 -8.17 -8.75
N THR A 12 -0.58 -6.93 -9.17
CA THR A 12 -0.89 -5.84 -8.26
C THR A 12 -2.11 -6.19 -7.42
N SER A 13 -1.90 -6.35 -6.12
CA SER A 13 -2.93 -6.82 -5.18
C SER A 13 -3.16 -5.77 -4.11
N PHE A 14 -4.38 -5.26 -3.98
CA PHE A 14 -4.76 -4.30 -2.93
C PHE A 14 -5.49 -4.99 -1.78
N ARG A 15 -5.10 -4.70 -0.54
CA ARG A 15 -5.77 -5.25 0.65
C ARG A 15 -5.79 -4.24 1.80
N ILE A 16 -6.80 -4.37 2.67
CA ILE A 16 -6.96 -3.56 3.87
C ILE A 16 -7.07 -4.48 5.08
N ALA A 17 -6.38 -4.12 6.16
CA ALA A 17 -6.51 -4.74 7.46
C ALA A 17 -6.78 -3.66 8.52
N SER A 18 -7.62 -4.00 9.49
CA SER A 18 -7.99 -3.10 10.58
C SER A 18 -7.65 -3.78 11.91
N GLN A 19 -6.99 -3.04 12.81
CA GLN A 19 -6.69 -3.48 14.17
C GLN A 19 -7.02 -2.37 15.16
N GLY A 20 -8.17 -2.51 15.84
CA GLY A 20 -8.68 -1.45 16.70
C GLY A 20 -8.97 -0.18 15.89
N ASN A 21 -8.32 0.94 16.25
CA ASN A 21 -8.45 2.22 15.55
C ASN A 21 -7.43 2.38 14.41
N VAL A 22 -6.56 1.40 14.21
CA VAL A 22 -5.51 1.43 13.20
C VAL A 22 -6.02 0.77 11.93
N GLU A 23 -5.97 1.52 10.84
CA GLU A 23 -6.22 1.01 9.50
C GLU A 23 -4.87 0.82 8.79
N THR A 24 -4.72 -0.25 8.03
CA THR A 24 -3.54 -0.54 7.21
C THR A 24 -3.96 -0.93 5.80
N PHE A 25 -3.52 -0.14 4.83
CA PHE A 25 -3.67 -0.42 3.41
C PHE A 25 -2.35 -0.94 2.87
N TYR A 26 -2.35 -2.11 2.23
CA TYR A 26 -1.14 -2.69 1.67
C TYR A 26 -1.36 -3.14 0.24
N TRP A 27 -0.34 -2.93 -0.59
CA TRP A 27 -0.32 -3.41 -1.96
C TRP A 27 1.04 -3.99 -2.32
N ILE A 28 1.03 -4.88 -3.30
CA ILE A 28 2.25 -5.41 -3.91
C ILE A 28 2.26 -4.88 -5.33
N ASP A 29 3.40 -4.38 -5.78
CA ASP A 29 3.63 -4.05 -7.18
C ASP A 29 5.00 -4.62 -7.59
N GLY A 30 4.98 -5.54 -8.56
CA GLY A 30 6.14 -6.36 -8.90
C GLY A 30 6.74 -7.08 -7.68
N GLU A 31 8.00 -6.80 -7.37
CA GLU A 31 8.72 -7.41 -6.24
C GLU A 31 8.59 -6.61 -4.93
N ILE A 32 7.96 -5.43 -4.98
CA ILE A 32 7.91 -4.48 -3.87
C ILE A 32 6.54 -4.50 -3.20
N GLY A 33 6.53 -4.77 -1.90
CA GLY A 33 5.34 -4.62 -1.05
C GLY A 33 5.33 -3.27 -0.32
N TYR A 34 4.22 -2.57 -0.39
CA TYR A 34 3.98 -1.27 0.24
C TYR A 34 2.88 -1.38 1.30
N ALA A 35 3.00 -0.59 2.36
CA ALA A 35 1.99 -0.49 3.40
C ALA A 35 1.88 0.95 3.92
N VAL A 36 0.64 1.43 4.01
CA VAL A 36 0.26 2.72 4.60
C VAL A 36 -0.63 2.43 5.81
N THR A 37 -0.17 2.82 7.00
CA THR A 37 -0.84 2.54 8.27
C THR A 37 -1.11 3.84 9.01
N GLY A 38 -2.30 3.98 9.59
CA GLY A 38 -2.63 5.15 10.39
C GLY A 38 -3.90 4.98 11.24
N GLU A 39 -3.98 5.74 12.32
CA GLU A 39 -5.18 5.87 13.16
C GLU A 39 -6.10 6.96 12.60
N VAL A 40 -6.61 6.73 11.39
CA VAL A 40 -7.49 7.67 10.69
C VAL A 40 -8.66 6.93 10.06
N PRO A 41 -9.78 7.62 9.74
CA PRO A 41 -10.87 7.01 9.01
C PRO A 41 -10.37 6.37 7.72
N ARG A 42 -10.91 5.18 7.41
CA ARG A 42 -10.55 4.39 6.23
C ARG A 42 -10.56 5.19 4.92
N GLU A 43 -11.52 6.10 4.75
CA GLU A 43 -11.63 6.95 3.57
C GLU A 43 -10.43 7.90 3.41
N LEU A 44 -9.90 8.41 4.52
CA LEU A 44 -8.71 9.25 4.51
C LEU A 44 -7.47 8.41 4.23
N LEU A 45 -7.35 7.24 4.87
CA LEU A 45 -6.23 6.34 4.62
C LEU A 45 -6.19 5.87 3.15
N GLN A 46 -7.35 5.60 2.56
CA GLN A 46 -7.45 5.21 1.16
C GLN A 46 -6.97 6.32 0.23
N LYS A 47 -7.39 7.58 0.45
CA LYS A 47 -6.88 8.72 -0.33
C LYS A 47 -5.36 8.87 -0.24
N VAL A 48 -4.79 8.64 0.95
CA VAL A 48 -3.34 8.68 1.14
C VAL A 48 -2.66 7.54 0.38
N ALA A 49 -3.20 6.32 0.45
CA ALA A 49 -2.67 5.18 -0.28
C ALA A 49 -2.73 5.39 -1.81
N ASP A 50 -3.84 5.91 -2.32
CA ASP A 50 -4.01 6.24 -3.74
C ASP A 50 -2.98 7.30 -4.19
N GLU A 51 -2.75 8.33 -3.37
CA GLU A 51 -1.73 9.35 -3.64
C GLU A 51 -0.32 8.75 -3.68
N CYS A 52 0.02 7.90 -2.70
CA CYS A 52 1.29 7.20 -2.67
C CYS A 52 1.48 6.33 -3.92
N TYR A 53 0.47 5.56 -4.31
CA TYR A 53 0.52 4.72 -5.50
C TYR A 53 0.80 5.55 -6.77
N ARG A 54 0.07 6.66 -6.99
CA ARG A 54 0.28 7.55 -8.14
C ARG A 54 1.70 8.12 -8.21
N GLN A 55 2.27 8.48 -7.06
CA GLN A 55 3.62 9.04 -7.00
C GLN A 55 4.69 7.98 -7.29
N PHE A 56 4.48 6.73 -6.88
CA PHE A 56 5.42 5.64 -7.12
C PHE A 56 5.37 5.10 -8.56
N GLU A 57 4.19 4.97 -9.19
CA GLU A 57 4.09 4.62 -10.61
C GLU A 57 4.81 5.63 -11.52
N GLY A 58 4.72 6.92 -11.19
CA GLY A 58 5.44 7.97 -11.92
C GLY A 58 6.98 7.92 -11.77
N SER A 59 7.49 7.14 -10.81
CA SER A 59 8.92 7.07 -10.49
C SER A 59 9.66 5.87 -11.08
N GLU A 60 8.95 4.78 -11.44
CA GLU A 60 9.56 3.57 -12.04
C GLU A 60 9.68 3.63 -13.58
N SER A 61 9.31 4.75 -14.20
CA SER A 61 9.38 4.96 -15.67
C SER A 61 10.62 5.77 -16.13
N SER A 62 11.69 5.89 -15.34
CA SER A 62 12.93 6.62 -15.70
C SER A 62 14.18 5.75 -15.68
#